data_AF-A0A7C7H4V8-F1
#
_entry.id   AF-A0A7C7H4V8-F1
#
_cell.length_a   1.000
_cell.length_b   1.000
_cell.length_c   1.000
_cell.angle_alpha   90.00
_cell.angle_beta   90.00
_cell.angle_gamma   90.00
#
_symmetry.space_group_name_H-M   'P 1'
#
loop_
_entity.id
_entity.type
_entity.pdbx_description
1 polymer ?
#
loop_
_entity_poly.entity_id
_entity_poly.type
_entity_poly.pdbx_seq_one_letter_code
_entity_poly.pdbx_strand_id
1 'polypeptide(L)' 'MIERMLEKKIIQTIDATFAALTPWQKAQLSRHPGRPYTRDYIEHLFPTFMEIHGDRTFMDDHAIMAGIADWPPTDPKTGV' A
#
# COMPACT_ATOMS: atom_id res chain seq x y z
N MET A 1 -30.33 17.82 -0.90
CA MET A 1 -30.39 17.46 -2.35
C MET A 1 -29.18 17.99 -3.10
N ILE A 2 -28.86 19.29 -2.97
CA ILE A 2 -27.71 19.95 -3.61
C ILE A 2 -26.38 19.32 -3.16
N GLU A 3 -26.22 19.03 -1.87
CA GLU A 3 -25.02 18.40 -1.31
C GLU A 3 -24.68 17.06 -1.98
N ARG A 4 -25.68 16.16 -2.10
CA ARG A 4 -25.52 14.89 -2.84
C ARG A 4 -25.19 15.06 -4.33
N MET A 5 -25.66 16.16 -4.96
CA MET A 5 -25.33 16.45 -6.36
C MET A 5 -23.87 16.92 -6.50
N LEU A 6 -23.39 17.71 -5.55
CA LEU A 6 -22.00 18.18 -5.49
C LEU A 6 -21.03 17.01 -5.26
N GLU A 7 -21.32 16.14 -4.28
CA GLU A 7 -20.52 14.93 -4.02
C GLU A 7 -20.40 14.04 -5.26
N LYS A 8 -21.52 13.78 -5.95
CA LYS A 8 -21.51 13.03 -7.20
C LYS A 8 -20.64 13.67 -8.27
N LYS A 9 -20.71 14.99 -8.41
CA LYS A 9 -19.92 15.72 -9.41
C LYS A 9 -18.42 15.67 -9.09
N ILE A 10 -18.06 15.73 -7.80
CA ILE A 10 -16.69 15.55 -7.33
C ILE A 10 -16.18 14.16 -7.73
N ILE A 11 -16.92 13.09 -7.37
CA ILE A 11 -16.52 11.71 -7.69
C ILE A 11 -16.36 11.51 -9.21
N GLN A 12 -17.33 11.99 -10.00
CA GLN A 12 -17.26 11.90 -11.46
C GLN A 12 -16.02 12.62 -12.04
N THR A 13 -15.69 13.79 -11.49
CA THR A 13 -14.53 14.56 -11.94
C THR A 13 -13.23 13.86 -11.55
N ILE A 14 -13.18 13.29 -10.35
CA ILE A 14 -12.06 12.47 -9.86
C ILE A 14 -11.85 11.30 -10.82
N ASP A 15 -12.88 10.50 -11.08
CA ASP A 15 -12.80 9.32 -11.95
C ASP A 15 -12.33 9.68 -13.36
N ALA A 16 -12.89 10.74 -13.95
CA ALA A 16 -12.49 11.21 -15.27
C ALA A 16 -11.01 11.68 -15.30
N THR A 17 -10.54 12.32 -14.23
CA THR A 17 -9.16 12.79 -14.12
C THR A 17 -8.19 11.62 -13.98
N PHE A 18 -8.51 10.63 -13.15
CA PHE A 18 -7.68 9.43 -12.95
C PHE A 18 -7.69 8.52 -14.19
N ALA A 19 -8.77 8.49 -14.98
CA ALA A 19 -8.85 7.73 -16.23
C ALA A 19 -7.92 8.30 -17.33
N ALA A 20 -7.73 9.63 -17.37
CA ALA A 20 -6.97 10.32 -18.40
C ALA A 20 -5.60 10.88 -17.91
N LEU A 21 -4.89 10.14 -17.04
CA LEU A 21 -3.59 10.57 -16.51
C LEU A 21 -2.49 10.56 -17.58
N THR A 22 -1.80 11.69 -17.71
CA THR A 22 -0.56 11.78 -18.51
C THR A 22 0.58 10.98 -17.85
N PRO A 23 1.61 10.55 -18.62
CA PRO A 23 2.76 9.83 -18.07
C PRO A 23 3.45 10.57 -16.90
N TRP A 24 3.57 11.91 -17.00
CA TRP A 24 4.16 12.72 -15.94
C TRP A 24 3.30 12.73 -14.67
N GLN A 25 1.98 12.86 -14.80
CA GLN A 25 1.07 12.80 -13.65
C GLN A 25 1.10 11.43 -12.96
N LYS A 26 1.25 10.34 -13.72
CA LYS A 26 1.46 8.99 -13.14
C LYS A 26 2.76 8.91 -12.34
N ALA A 27 3.84 9.54 -12.82
CA ALA A 27 5.12 9.61 -12.10
C ALA A 27 5.03 10.48 -10.83
N GLN A 28 4.23 11.54 -10.84
CA GLN A 28 3.97 12.33 -9.64
C GLN A 28 3.15 11.53 -8.62
N LEU A 29 2.12 10.81 -9.07
CA LEU A 29 1.27 9.98 -8.21
C LEU A 29 2.06 8.86 -7.53
N SER A 30 2.98 8.20 -8.24
CA SER A 30 3.82 7.15 -7.66
C SER A 30 4.80 7.66 -6.61
N ARG A 31 5.05 8.97 -6.54
CA ARG A 31 5.88 9.65 -5.53
C ARG A 31 5.04 10.41 -4.49
N HIS A 32 3.73 10.21 -4.48
CA HIS A 32 2.86 10.89 -3.54
C HIS A 32 3.20 10.48 -2.09
N PRO A 33 3.30 11.43 -1.13
CA PRO A 33 3.69 11.13 0.25
C PRO A 33 2.71 10.21 1.00
N GLY A 34 1.44 10.22 0.60
CA GLY A 34 0.41 9.31 1.14
C GLY A 34 0.31 7.97 0.43
N ARG A 35 1.28 7.61 -0.42
CA ARG A 35 1.29 6.29 -1.08
C ARG A 35 1.63 5.23 -0.03
N PRO A 36 0.82 4.16 0.11
CA PRO A 36 1.13 3.06 1.02
C PRO A 36 2.51 2.46 0.70
N TYR A 37 3.29 2.24 1.75
CA TYR A 37 4.61 1.64 1.68
C TYR A 37 4.54 0.13 1.82
N THR A 38 5.66 -0.55 1.56
CA THR A 38 5.75 -2.02 1.61
C THR A 38 5.24 -2.59 2.94
N ARG A 39 5.53 -1.93 4.07
CA ARG A 39 5.04 -2.30 5.41
C ARG A 39 3.51 -2.35 5.47
N ASP A 40 2.84 -1.32 4.94
CA ASP A 40 1.38 -1.23 4.96
C ASP A 40 0.77 -2.43 4.21
N TYR A 41 1.34 -2.82 3.08
CA TYR A 41 0.88 -3.99 2.33
C TYR A 41 1.12 -5.30 3.07
N ILE A 42 2.30 -5.47 3.68
CA ILE A 42 2.65 -6.68 4.43
C ILE A 42 1.70 -6.86 5.62
N GLU A 43 1.45 -5.81 6.40
CA GLU A 43 0.57 -5.87 7.58
C GLU A 43 -0.88 -6.22 7.22
N HIS A 44 -1.38 -5.78 6.06
CA HIS A 44 -2.73 -6.09 5.60
C HIS A 44 -2.86 -7.48 4.97
N LEU A 45 -1.80 -7.98 4.33
CA LEU A 45 -1.82 -9.26 3.62
C LEU A 45 -1.36 -10.44 4.49
N PHE A 46 -0.42 -10.21 5.41
CA PHE A 46 0.30 -11.23 6.17
C PHE A 46 0.41 -10.84 7.66
N PRO A 47 -0.61 -11.13 8.49
CA PRO A 47 -0.60 -10.74 9.89
C PRO A 47 0.44 -11.48 10.73
N THR A 48 0.96 -12.63 10.28
CA THR A 48 2.03 -13.42 10.93
C THR A 48 3.41 -13.21 10.30
N PHE A 49 3.63 -12.08 9.61
CA PHE A 49 4.93 -11.79 8.99
C PHE A 49 6.04 -11.63 10.04
N MET A 50 7.09 -12.44 9.90
CA MET A 50 8.32 -12.36 10.68
C MET A 50 9.42 -11.73 9.83
N GLU A 51 9.79 -10.50 10.19
CA GLU A 51 10.87 -9.76 9.53
C GLU A 51 12.23 -10.42 9.82
N ILE A 52 13.02 -10.63 8.76
CA ILE A 52 14.40 -11.11 8.86
C ILE A 52 15.33 -9.95 8.54
N HIS A 53 16.34 -9.79 9.39
CA HIS A 53 17.30 -8.69 9.33
C HIS A 53 18.71 -9.19 9.03
N GLY A 54 19.49 -8.35 8.37
CA GLY A 54 20.93 -8.48 8.23
C GLY A 54 21.41 -9.28 7.00
N ASP A 55 22.43 -8.74 6.34
CA ASP A 55 23.16 -9.35 5.22
C ASP A 55 24.31 -10.28 5.69
N ARG A 56 24.38 -10.55 7.00
CA ARG A 56 25.46 -11.27 7.72
C ARG A 56 26.88 -10.72 7.49
N THR A 57 27.04 -9.59 6.82
CA THR A 57 28.34 -9.13 6.31
C THR A 57 28.69 -7.76 6.85
N PHE A 58 27.74 -6.81 6.87
CA PHE A 58 28.05 -5.44 7.26
C PHE A 58 26.99 -4.85 8.18
N MET A 59 25.80 -4.53 7.65
CA MET A 59 24.73 -3.87 8.41
C MET A 59 23.36 -4.23 7.85
N ASP A 60 22.34 -4.01 8.66
CA ASP A 60 20.95 -4.14 8.25
C ASP A 60 20.51 -2.92 7.43
N ASP A 61 20.11 -3.14 6.19
CA ASP A 61 19.65 -2.07 5.29
C ASP A 61 18.17 -1.79 5.51
N HIS A 62 17.87 -0.63 6.10
CA HIS A 62 16.50 -0.21 6.38
C HIS A 62 15.69 0.10 5.10
N ALA A 63 16.34 0.18 3.93
CA ALA A 63 15.66 0.33 2.65
C ALA A 63 15.01 -0.97 2.15
N ILE A 64 15.43 -2.13 2.68
CA ILE A 64 14.95 -3.45 2.26
C ILE A 64 14.33 -4.16 3.46
N MET A 65 13.04 -4.52 3.34
CA MET A 65 12.37 -5.41 4.29
C MET A 65 12.17 -6.77 3.64
N ALA A 66 12.55 -7.83 4.36
CA ALA A 66 12.34 -9.21 3.97
C ALA A 66 11.86 -10.02 5.18
N GLY A 67 11.20 -11.15 4.95
CA GLY A 67 10.67 -11.96 6.03
C GLY A 67 9.92 -13.18 5.53
N ILE A 68 9.49 -14.00 6.47
CA ILE A 68 8.64 -15.17 6.21
C ILE A 68 7.22 -14.89 6.71
N ALA A 69 6.23 -15.39 5.98
CA ALA A 69 4.84 -15.33 6.37
C ALA A 69 4.12 -16.60 5.93
N ASP A 70 3.01 -16.89 6.60
CA ASP A 70 2.16 -18.03 6.26
C ASP A 70 1.24 -17.70 5.09
N TRP A 71 1.01 -18.70 4.23
CA TRP A 71 0.00 -18.64 3.18
C TRP A 71 -0.85 -19.92 3.21
N PRO A 72 -2.19 -19.85 3.32
CA PRO A 72 -3.03 -18.65 3.39
C PRO A 72 -2.80 -17.80 4.66
N PRO A 73 -3.22 -16.52 4.70
CA PRO A 73 -3.03 -15.67 5.86
C PRO A 73 -3.81 -16.23 7.06
N THR A 74 -3.09 -16.77 8.03
CA THR A 74 -3.65 -17.27 9.28
C THR A 74 -3.97 -16.09 10.19
N ASP A 75 -5.21 -15.95 10.65
CA ASP A 75 -5.53 -14.90 11.62
C ASP A 75 -4.88 -15.27 12.97
N PRO A 76 -4.04 -14.39 13.55
CA PRO A 76 -3.38 -14.65 14.83
C PRO A 76 -4.38 -14.90 15.98
N LYS A 77 -5.67 -14.57 15.82
CA LYS A 77 -6.72 -14.80 16.82
C LYS A 77 -7.44 -16.13 16.67
N THR A 78 -7.42 -16.77 15.50
CA THR A 78 -8.19 -18.00 15.25
C THR A 78 -7.39 -19.27 15.40
N GLY A 79 -6.04 -19.20 15.40
CA GLY A 79 -5.18 -20.37 15.63
C GLY A 79 -5.38 -21.52 14.64
N VAL A 80 -6.05 -21.24 13.53
CA VAL A 80 -6.36 -22.12 12.40
C VAL A 80 -6.11 -21.35 11.12
#